data_AF-A0A6P0WV58-F1
#
_entry.id   AF-A0A6P0WV58-F1
#
_cell.length_a   1.000
_cell.length_b   1.000
_cell.length_c   1.000
_cell.angle_alpha   90.00
_cell.angle_beta   90.00
_cell.angle_gamma   90.00
#
_symmetry.space_group_name_H-M   'P 1'
#
loop_
_entity.id
_entity.type
_entity.pdbx_description
1 polymer ?
#
loop_
_entity_poly.entity_id
_entity_poly.type
_entity_poly.pdbx_seq_one_letter_code
_entity_poly.pdbx_strand_id
1 'polypeptide(L)'
;MFNLIDIRRINLALAYSNRIWGEKADNSESAIASYQNALQIYTSEAFPQNHTETLSNLGLAYQDTQQWQDAYDTFFAAIQTTESLREEILSGDESKQKLAEEWNRLYRRMVETCLQLNQPTEALEYAERSKTRNLVEAILLGDSRSIFPLEVAEELALLRDEIASAQYQIQQGQVENYQELAQLLQDLRQQRNQLQDTYLPIGSSFQFDSFRQTLDQETAVIEWYISNDQFLAFIITKDTPLSVWQSTLANYQALRDFTFSTYLQKYYSDRATWRNQLAEALQNLSQILHLKEILQRLPSSCNRLILIPHRFLHLLPLHSLPIARNSTPNTDTSPTYLLDCFSRGISYAPSCQLLQQLQTRQRPEFNTLFAIQTPTDDLYEKDLGAVSAIEKQFTHSHILRNKEATKSVLFEEMREFETRGRGDAES
;
A
#
# COMPACT_ATOMS: atom_id res chain seq x y z
N MET A 1 37.06 -16.88 4.41
CA MET A 1 37.94 -15.69 4.45
C MET A 1 37.49 -14.67 3.38
N PHE A 2 36.18 -14.36 3.30
CA PHE A 2 35.60 -13.50 2.24
C PHE A 2 34.95 -12.20 2.78
N ASN A 3 34.58 -12.13 4.07
CA ASN A 3 33.83 -11.00 4.63
C ASN A 3 34.49 -9.59 4.61
N LEU A 4 35.81 -9.46 4.47
CA LEU A 4 36.48 -8.15 4.61
C LEU A 4 36.68 -7.40 3.29
N ILE A 5 36.80 -8.10 2.16
CA ILE A 5 36.91 -7.48 0.83
C ILE A 5 35.53 -7.02 0.34
N ASP A 6 34.51 -7.81 0.67
CA ASP A 6 33.12 -7.64 0.25
C ASP A 6 32.44 -6.45 0.94
N ILE A 7 32.62 -6.30 2.25
CA ILE A 7 32.21 -5.10 3.01
C ILE A 7 32.95 -3.86 2.51
N ARG A 8 34.22 -4.01 2.11
CA ARG A 8 35.03 -2.88 1.62
C ARG A 8 34.52 -2.36 0.28
N ARG A 9 34.03 -3.22 -0.61
CA ARG A 9 33.44 -2.82 -1.90
C ARG A 9 32.10 -2.11 -1.75
N ILE A 10 31.22 -2.62 -0.88
CA ILE A 10 29.95 -1.95 -0.55
C ILE A 10 30.20 -0.59 0.10
N ASN A 11 31.09 -0.53 1.08
CA ASN A 11 31.46 0.73 1.73
C ASN A 11 32.19 1.69 0.78
N LEU A 12 32.94 1.18 -0.20
CA LEU A 12 33.58 2.00 -1.22
C LEU A 12 32.54 2.56 -2.22
N ALA A 13 31.55 1.76 -2.62
CA ALA A 13 30.46 2.21 -3.49
C ALA A 13 29.55 3.24 -2.78
N LEU A 14 29.22 3.01 -1.50
CA LEU A 14 28.55 3.99 -0.66
C LEU A 14 29.40 5.24 -0.43
N ALA A 15 30.72 5.10 -0.30
CA ALA A 15 31.63 6.24 -0.18
C ALA A 15 31.74 7.05 -1.48
N TYR A 16 31.70 6.41 -2.66
CA TYR A 16 31.67 7.09 -3.96
C TYR A 16 30.33 7.77 -4.21
N SER A 17 29.22 7.12 -3.86
CA SER A 17 27.88 7.73 -3.90
C SER A 17 27.77 8.96 -2.98
N ASN A 18 28.42 8.93 -1.81
CA ASN A 18 28.43 10.04 -0.85
C ASN A 18 29.55 11.08 -1.10
N ARG A 19 30.48 10.89 -2.05
CA ARG A 19 31.60 11.82 -2.25
C ARG A 19 31.18 13.01 -3.11
N ILE A 20 30.87 14.11 -2.43
CA ILE A 20 30.56 15.44 -3.00
C ILE A 20 31.82 16.15 -3.61
N TRP A 21 32.99 15.51 -3.64
CA TRP A 21 34.23 16.10 -4.19
C TRP A 21 34.74 15.30 -5.40
N GLY A 22 34.35 15.78 -6.58
CA GLY A 22 34.57 15.25 -7.94
C GLY A 22 33.45 15.74 -8.87
N GLU A 23 33.58 15.66 -10.20
CA GLU A 23 32.40 15.84 -11.06
C GLU A 23 31.39 14.74 -10.72
N LYS A 24 30.14 15.14 -10.40
CA LYS A 24 29.07 14.21 -9.96
C LYS A 24 28.84 13.07 -10.96
N ALA A 25 29.11 13.31 -12.24
CA ALA A 25 29.03 12.32 -13.32
C ALA A 25 30.09 11.21 -13.20
N ASP A 26 31.38 11.55 -13.06
CA ASP A 26 32.49 10.59 -12.97
C ASP A 26 32.36 9.63 -11.77
N ASN A 27 31.85 10.15 -10.65
CA ASN A 27 31.59 9.35 -9.45
C ASN A 27 30.40 8.40 -9.63
N SER A 28 29.42 8.77 -10.47
CA SER A 28 28.23 7.97 -10.74
C SER A 28 28.53 6.83 -11.73
N GLU A 29 29.32 7.08 -12.77
CA GLU A 29 29.75 6.02 -13.71
C GLU A 29 30.64 4.97 -13.03
N SER A 30 31.57 5.42 -12.18
CA SER A 30 32.41 4.52 -11.38
C SER A 30 31.59 3.68 -10.39
N ALA A 31 30.53 4.27 -9.82
CA ALA A 31 29.59 3.55 -8.96
C ALA A 31 28.78 2.51 -9.74
N ILE A 32 28.25 2.86 -10.92
CA ILE A 32 27.53 1.94 -11.82
C ILE A 32 28.41 0.73 -12.15
N ALA A 33 29.65 0.96 -12.61
CA ALA A 33 30.58 -0.11 -12.93
C ALA A 33 30.91 -0.99 -11.70
N SER A 34 31.03 -0.38 -10.52
CA SER A 34 31.28 -1.12 -9.27
C SER A 34 30.09 -2.00 -8.87
N TYR A 35 28.85 -1.51 -9.00
CA TYR A 35 27.66 -2.29 -8.72
C TYR A 35 27.45 -3.41 -9.73
N GLN A 36 27.65 -3.17 -11.02
CA GLN A 36 27.61 -4.23 -12.05
C GLN A 36 28.62 -5.36 -11.76
N ASN A 37 29.84 -5.01 -11.34
CA ASN A 37 30.83 -6.01 -10.91
C ASN A 37 30.42 -6.74 -9.63
N ALA A 38 29.71 -6.08 -8.70
CA ALA A 38 29.20 -6.72 -7.50
C ALA A 38 28.06 -7.71 -7.81
N LEU A 39 27.21 -7.43 -8.81
CA LEU A 39 26.15 -8.32 -9.26
C LEU A 39 26.66 -9.62 -9.92
N GLN A 40 27.92 -9.67 -10.35
CA GLN A 40 28.56 -10.92 -10.79
C GLN A 40 28.86 -11.88 -9.62
N ILE A 41 28.87 -11.36 -8.39
CA ILE A 41 29.17 -12.12 -7.17
C ILE A 41 27.88 -12.34 -6.38
N TYR A 42 27.12 -11.28 -6.17
CA TYR A 42 25.85 -11.31 -5.46
C TYR A 42 24.73 -11.64 -6.44
N THR A 43 24.36 -12.91 -6.51
CA THR A 43 23.22 -13.37 -7.31
C THR A 43 21.95 -13.44 -6.47
N SER A 44 20.80 -13.51 -7.14
CA SER A 44 19.49 -13.58 -6.48
C SER A 44 19.31 -14.86 -5.65
N GLU A 45 20.03 -15.93 -6.00
CA GLU A 45 19.92 -17.24 -5.37
C GLU A 45 20.89 -17.39 -4.20
N ALA A 46 22.17 -17.03 -4.40
CA ALA A 46 23.20 -17.19 -3.38
C ALA A 46 23.15 -16.08 -2.31
N PHE A 47 22.93 -14.84 -2.74
CA PHE A 47 22.97 -13.66 -1.86
C PHE A 47 21.78 -12.73 -2.10
N PRO A 48 20.54 -13.20 -1.92
CA PRO A 48 19.31 -12.48 -2.27
C PRO A 48 19.22 -11.05 -1.71
N GLN A 49 19.63 -10.87 -0.45
CA GLN A 49 19.61 -9.57 0.22
C GLN A 49 20.65 -8.62 -0.38
N ASN A 50 21.91 -9.06 -0.52
CA ASN A 50 22.98 -8.26 -1.12
C ASN A 50 22.71 -7.95 -2.59
N HIS A 51 22.11 -8.89 -3.33
CA HIS A 51 21.69 -8.68 -4.71
C HIS A 51 20.65 -7.57 -4.80
N THR A 52 19.59 -7.64 -3.98
CA THR A 52 18.54 -6.61 -3.94
C THR A 52 19.09 -5.23 -3.54
N GLU A 53 19.97 -5.17 -2.53
CA GLU A 53 20.61 -3.93 -2.11
C GLU A 53 21.50 -3.34 -3.23
N THR A 54 22.29 -4.20 -3.88
CA THR A 54 23.17 -3.80 -4.99
C THR A 54 22.36 -3.27 -6.18
N LEU A 55 21.28 -3.96 -6.57
CA LEU A 55 20.36 -3.50 -7.60
C LEU A 55 19.68 -2.18 -7.21
N SER A 56 19.21 -2.06 -5.96
CA SER A 56 18.58 -0.82 -5.48
C SER A 56 19.54 0.38 -5.59
N ASN A 57 20.81 0.18 -5.23
CA ASN A 57 21.83 1.22 -5.35
C ASN A 57 22.23 1.50 -6.80
N LEU A 58 22.28 0.49 -7.66
CA LEU A 58 22.50 0.66 -9.09
C LEU A 58 21.37 1.45 -9.76
N GLY A 59 20.11 1.13 -9.45
CA GLY A 59 18.95 1.86 -9.96
C GLY A 59 18.96 3.33 -9.53
N LEU A 60 19.38 3.63 -8.29
CA LEU A 60 19.59 5.01 -7.83
C LEU A 60 20.68 5.74 -8.63
N ALA A 61 21.81 5.08 -8.91
CA ALA A 61 22.87 5.66 -9.73
C ALA A 61 22.39 5.93 -11.18
N TYR A 62 21.54 5.07 -11.73
CA TYR A 62 20.88 5.31 -13.01
C TYR A 62 19.90 6.50 -12.95
N GLN A 63 19.10 6.65 -11.88
CA GLN A 63 18.27 7.84 -11.68
C GLN A 63 19.10 9.12 -11.59
N ASP A 64 20.21 9.11 -10.84
CA ASP A 64 21.11 10.26 -10.66
C ASP A 64 21.74 10.71 -11.99
N THR A 65 21.93 9.77 -12.93
CA THR A 65 22.44 10.00 -14.29
C THR A 65 21.33 10.11 -15.34
N GLN A 66 20.05 10.14 -14.93
CA GLN A 66 18.87 10.25 -15.81
C GLN A 66 18.71 9.10 -16.83
N GLN A 67 19.32 7.94 -16.55
CA GLN A 67 19.14 6.71 -17.31
C GLN A 67 17.86 5.99 -16.84
N TRP A 68 16.70 6.55 -17.17
CA TRP A 68 15.42 6.11 -16.60
C TRP A 68 15.03 4.68 -16.97
N GLN A 69 15.35 4.21 -18.17
CA GLN A 69 15.06 2.83 -18.57
C GLN A 69 15.92 1.83 -17.81
N ASP A 70 17.23 2.07 -17.72
CA ASP A 70 18.14 1.21 -16.94
C ASP A 70 17.77 1.22 -15.44
N ALA A 71 17.36 2.39 -14.92
CA ALA A 71 16.82 2.49 -13.57
C ALA A 71 15.56 1.62 -13.39
N TYR A 72 14.63 1.65 -14.36
CA TYR A 72 13.43 0.83 -14.35
C TYR A 72 13.79 -0.65 -14.34
N ASP A 73 14.59 -1.12 -15.29
CA ASP A 73 14.96 -2.52 -15.44
C ASP A 73 15.66 -3.05 -14.18
N THR A 74 16.53 -2.21 -13.59
CA THR A 74 17.24 -2.54 -12.36
C THR A 74 16.31 -2.61 -11.15
N PHE A 75 15.43 -1.61 -10.95
CA PHE A 75 14.46 -1.65 -9.86
C PHE A 75 13.44 -2.77 -10.04
N PHE A 76 13.07 -3.09 -11.28
CA PHE A 76 12.18 -4.19 -11.60
C PHE A 76 12.79 -5.51 -11.12
N ALA A 77 14.05 -5.78 -11.48
CA ALA A 77 14.78 -6.96 -11.02
C ALA A 77 14.90 -7.02 -9.48
N ALA A 78 15.13 -5.87 -8.82
CA ALA A 78 15.21 -5.80 -7.37
C ALA A 78 13.86 -6.09 -6.70
N ILE A 79 12.76 -5.56 -7.25
CA ILE A 79 11.40 -5.81 -6.75
C ILE A 79 11.01 -7.27 -6.96
N GLN A 80 11.29 -7.84 -8.14
CA GLN A 80 11.04 -9.25 -8.42
C GLN A 80 11.77 -10.16 -7.42
N THR A 81 13.06 -9.88 -7.18
CA THR A 81 13.84 -10.61 -6.16
C THR A 81 13.19 -10.45 -4.78
N THR A 82 12.85 -9.22 -4.39
CA THR A 82 12.23 -8.96 -3.08
C THR A 82 10.90 -9.71 -2.88
N GLU A 83 10.06 -9.75 -3.90
CA GLU A 83 8.75 -10.40 -3.83
C GLU A 83 8.85 -11.92 -3.94
N SER A 84 9.84 -12.46 -4.68
CA SER A 84 10.08 -13.91 -4.71
C SER A 84 10.57 -14.46 -3.36
N LEU A 85 11.16 -13.60 -2.53
CA LEU A 85 11.72 -13.97 -1.23
C LEU A 85 10.79 -13.70 -0.04
N ARG A 86 9.56 -13.21 -0.29
CA ARG A 86 8.69 -12.55 0.71
C ARG A 86 8.57 -13.28 2.05
N GLU A 87 8.47 -14.62 2.08
CA GLU A 87 8.42 -15.39 3.33
C GLU A 87 9.79 -15.66 3.97
N GLU A 88 10.84 -15.82 3.18
CA GLU A 88 12.19 -16.13 3.67
C GLU A 88 12.75 -14.98 4.50
N ILE A 89 12.48 -13.74 4.07
CA ILE A 89 12.91 -12.53 4.79
C ILE A 89 12.14 -12.34 6.12
N LEU A 90 10.91 -12.82 6.22
CA LEU A 90 10.06 -12.68 7.42
C LEU A 90 10.48 -13.60 8.58
N SER A 91 11.52 -14.43 8.42
CA SER A 91 11.98 -15.39 9.43
C SER A 91 13.11 -14.88 10.36
N GLY A 92 13.80 -13.77 10.04
CA GLY A 92 14.88 -13.20 10.87
C GLY A 92 14.49 -11.93 11.63
N ASP A 93 14.54 -11.91 12.96
CA ASP A 93 13.92 -10.83 13.77
C ASP A 93 14.61 -9.46 13.72
N GLU A 94 15.94 -9.38 13.59
CA GLU A 94 16.66 -8.08 13.55
C GLU A 94 16.68 -7.43 12.15
N SER A 95 16.36 -8.18 11.10
CA SER A 95 16.45 -7.74 9.69
C SER A 95 15.13 -7.16 9.14
N LYS A 96 13.98 -7.44 9.76
CA LYS A 96 12.64 -7.09 9.23
C LYS A 96 12.40 -5.59 9.05
N GLN A 97 12.69 -4.78 10.07
CA GLN A 97 12.41 -3.34 10.02
C GLN A 97 13.28 -2.62 8.98
N LYS A 98 14.58 -2.93 8.99
CA LYS A 98 15.53 -2.34 8.03
C LYS A 98 15.16 -2.72 6.59
N LEU A 99 14.82 -3.99 6.35
CA LEU A 99 14.42 -4.46 5.03
C LEU A 99 13.08 -3.84 4.59
N ALA A 100 12.10 -3.69 5.49
CA ALA A 100 10.84 -3.02 5.19
C ALA A 100 11.04 -1.54 4.76
N GLU A 101 11.93 -0.80 5.41
CA GLU A 101 12.27 0.57 5.01
C GLU A 101 12.97 0.63 3.65
N GLU A 102 13.95 -0.25 3.42
CA GLU A 102 14.68 -0.36 2.15
C GLU A 102 13.72 -0.70 0.98
N TRP A 103 12.77 -1.60 1.19
CA TRP A 103 11.78 -1.92 0.17
C TRP A 103 10.81 -0.77 -0.07
N ASN A 104 10.30 -0.12 0.97
CA ASN A 104 9.47 1.06 0.81
C ASN A 104 10.19 2.17 0.04
N ARG A 105 11.51 2.28 0.17
CA ARG A 105 12.32 3.16 -0.67
C ARG A 105 12.38 2.66 -2.11
N LEU A 106 12.61 1.37 -2.33
CA LEU A 106 12.67 0.75 -3.66
C LEU A 106 11.38 1.00 -4.47
N TYR A 107 10.20 0.70 -3.91
CA TYR A 107 8.93 0.94 -4.61
C TYR A 107 8.70 2.42 -4.91
N ARG A 108 9.02 3.32 -3.97
CA ARG A 108 8.90 4.77 -4.22
C ARG A 108 9.77 5.22 -5.39
N ARG A 109 11.01 4.72 -5.49
CA ARG A 109 11.89 5.02 -6.62
C ARG A 109 11.36 4.43 -7.92
N MET A 110 10.79 3.23 -7.89
CA MET A 110 10.12 2.66 -9.06
C MET A 110 8.96 3.53 -9.54
N VAL A 111 8.07 3.98 -8.64
CA VAL A 111 6.97 4.90 -8.98
C VAL A 111 7.49 6.19 -9.62
N GLU A 112 8.51 6.81 -9.04
CA GLU A 112 9.16 7.99 -9.63
C GLU A 112 9.72 7.72 -11.03
N THR A 113 10.42 6.59 -11.22
CA THR A 113 10.97 6.20 -12.53
C THR A 113 9.86 5.99 -13.57
N CYS A 114 8.78 5.29 -13.21
CA CYS A 114 7.63 5.08 -14.10
C CYS A 114 7.04 6.43 -14.56
N LEU A 115 6.92 7.41 -13.66
CA LEU A 115 6.43 8.74 -14.02
C LEU A 115 7.38 9.48 -14.98
N GLN A 116 8.70 9.35 -14.80
CA GLN A 116 9.68 9.95 -15.73
C GLN A 116 9.66 9.28 -17.11
N LEU A 117 9.33 7.98 -17.16
CA LEU A 117 9.13 7.22 -18.41
C LEU A 117 7.74 7.45 -19.03
N ASN A 118 6.90 8.32 -18.45
CA ASN A 118 5.53 8.56 -18.88
C ASN A 118 4.65 7.28 -18.88
N GLN A 119 4.85 6.45 -17.85
CA GLN A 119 4.17 5.18 -17.57
C GLN A 119 3.30 5.29 -16.30
N PRO A 120 2.15 6.02 -16.37
CA PRO A 120 1.34 6.29 -15.18
C PRO A 120 0.62 5.06 -14.64
N THR A 121 0.31 4.07 -15.49
CA THR A 121 -0.37 2.84 -15.10
C THR A 121 0.54 2.00 -14.21
N GLU A 122 1.77 1.78 -14.66
CA GLU A 122 2.82 1.08 -13.93
C GLU A 122 3.14 1.83 -12.63
N ALA A 123 3.20 3.16 -12.67
CA ALA A 123 3.38 3.98 -11.47
C ALA A 123 2.28 3.74 -10.42
N LEU A 124 1.02 3.65 -10.83
CA LEU A 124 -0.09 3.33 -9.92
C LEU A 124 0.00 1.88 -9.39
N GLU A 125 0.33 0.92 -10.24
CA GLU A 125 0.45 -0.48 -9.83
C GLU A 125 1.56 -0.69 -8.79
N TYR A 126 2.73 -0.05 -8.98
CA TYR A 126 3.80 -0.09 -7.98
C TYR A 126 3.47 0.71 -6.71
N ALA A 127 2.72 1.82 -6.83
CA ALA A 127 2.22 2.56 -5.66
C ALA A 127 1.29 1.69 -4.82
N GLU A 128 0.38 0.96 -5.47
CA GLU A 128 -0.56 0.05 -4.83
C GLU A 128 0.15 -1.17 -4.21
N ARG A 129 1.10 -1.79 -4.91
CA ARG A 129 1.96 -2.86 -4.35
C ARG A 129 2.71 -2.41 -3.10
N SER A 130 3.25 -1.19 -3.12
CA SER A 130 3.94 -0.60 -1.96
C SER A 130 3.01 -0.44 -0.76
N LYS A 131 1.78 0.03 -0.98
CA LYS A 131 0.82 0.32 0.09
C LYS A 131 0.24 -0.93 0.74
N THR A 132 -0.04 -1.96 -0.05
CA THR A 132 -0.68 -3.19 0.46
C THR A 132 0.32 -4.19 1.03
N ARG A 133 1.62 -4.00 0.78
CA ARG A 133 2.67 -4.90 1.26
C ARG A 133 2.58 -5.25 2.75
N ASN A 134 2.55 -4.24 3.62
CA ASN A 134 2.53 -4.50 5.07
C ASN A 134 1.26 -5.25 5.51
N LEU A 135 0.14 -5.05 4.81
CA LEU A 135 -1.09 -5.80 5.06
C LEU A 135 -0.92 -7.26 4.63
N VAL A 136 -0.37 -7.49 3.43
CA VAL A 136 -0.09 -8.85 2.94
C VAL A 136 0.85 -9.56 3.90
N GLU A 137 1.93 -8.91 4.34
CA GLU A 137 2.86 -9.48 5.32
C GLU A 137 2.16 -9.77 6.66
N ALA A 138 1.35 -8.85 7.17
CA ALA A 138 0.60 -9.06 8.42
C ALA A 138 -0.40 -10.23 8.31
N ILE A 139 -1.04 -10.40 7.16
CA ILE A 139 -1.91 -11.54 6.88
C ILE A 139 -1.07 -12.81 6.90
N LEU A 140 0.01 -12.88 6.12
CA LEU A 140 0.83 -14.09 5.99
C LEU A 140 1.58 -14.49 7.27
N LEU A 141 1.84 -13.55 8.19
CA LEU A 141 2.38 -13.83 9.52
C LEU A 141 1.34 -14.46 10.47
N GLY A 142 0.06 -14.43 10.13
CA GLY A 142 -1.00 -15.11 10.87
C GLY A 142 -0.92 -16.63 10.76
N ASP A 143 -1.86 -17.32 11.41
CA ASP A 143 -1.98 -18.77 11.24
C ASP A 143 -2.46 -19.07 9.81
N SER A 144 -1.60 -19.69 9.00
CA SER A 144 -1.90 -20.01 7.60
C SER A 144 -3.17 -20.85 7.46
N ARG A 145 -3.50 -21.68 8.45
CA ARG A 145 -4.72 -22.50 8.48
C ARG A 145 -6.00 -21.70 8.72
N SER A 146 -5.88 -20.47 9.19
CA SER A 146 -7.00 -19.53 9.32
C SER A 146 -7.24 -18.70 8.05
N ILE A 147 -6.26 -18.66 7.15
CA ILE A 147 -6.25 -17.81 5.95
C ILE A 147 -6.53 -18.65 4.70
N PHE A 148 -5.92 -19.83 4.62
CA PHE A 148 -6.00 -20.73 3.47
C PHE A 148 -6.77 -22.00 3.83
N PRO A 149 -7.41 -22.67 2.84
CA PRO A 149 -7.88 -24.04 3.02
C PRO A 149 -6.77 -24.95 3.56
N LEU A 150 -7.13 -25.99 4.32
CA LEU A 150 -6.16 -26.83 5.02
C LEU A 150 -5.14 -27.45 4.06
N GLU A 151 -5.60 -27.97 2.92
CA GLU A 151 -4.76 -28.60 1.89
C GLU A 151 -3.75 -27.60 1.31
N VAL A 152 -4.19 -26.36 1.09
CA VAL A 152 -3.34 -25.28 0.56
C VAL A 152 -2.31 -24.86 1.59
N ALA A 153 -2.71 -24.76 2.87
CA ALA A 153 -1.79 -24.42 3.95
C ALA A 153 -0.70 -25.49 4.14
N GLU A 154 -1.03 -26.78 3.96
CA GLU A 154 -0.07 -27.88 3.98
C GLU A 154 0.89 -27.85 2.78
N GLU A 155 0.37 -27.61 1.58
CA GLU A 155 1.21 -27.47 0.36
C GLU A 155 2.17 -26.28 0.47
N LEU A 156 1.70 -25.12 0.94
CA LEU A 156 2.54 -23.95 1.19
C LEU A 156 3.65 -24.24 2.21
N ALA A 157 3.36 -25.02 3.25
CA ALA A 157 4.36 -25.43 4.24
C ALA A 157 5.43 -26.34 3.64
N LEU A 158 5.05 -27.30 2.78
CA LEU A 158 6.00 -28.16 2.07
C LEU A 158 6.92 -27.34 1.16
N LEU A 159 6.35 -26.46 0.33
CA LEU A 159 7.12 -25.59 -0.56
C LEU A 159 8.11 -24.72 0.23
N ARG A 160 7.69 -24.17 1.37
CA ARG A 160 8.57 -23.37 2.24
C ARG A 160 9.76 -24.19 2.76
N ASP A 161 9.53 -25.42 3.18
CA ASP A 161 10.59 -26.29 3.72
C ASP A 161 11.57 -26.73 2.62
N GLU A 162 11.09 -27.01 1.40
CA GLU A 162 11.93 -27.32 0.23
C GLU A 162 12.78 -26.12 -0.20
N ILE A 163 12.19 -24.92 -0.26
CA ILE A 163 12.90 -23.66 -0.54
C ILE A 163 14.02 -23.44 0.49
N ALA A 164 13.73 -23.60 1.79
CA ALA A 164 14.71 -23.44 2.85
C ALA A 164 15.89 -24.42 2.72
N SER A 165 15.60 -25.68 2.35
CA SER A 165 16.62 -26.71 2.12
C SER A 165 17.52 -26.39 0.93
N ALA A 166 16.94 -26.02 -0.22
CA ALA A 166 17.68 -25.66 -1.43
C ALA A 166 18.55 -24.40 -1.20
N GLN A 167 18.00 -23.39 -0.53
CA GLN A 167 18.71 -22.17 -0.15
C GLN A 167 19.94 -22.47 0.73
N TYR A 168 19.77 -23.36 1.73
CA TYR A 168 20.85 -23.76 2.63
C TYR A 168 21.99 -24.47 1.88
N GLN A 169 21.67 -25.38 0.95
CA GLN A 169 22.66 -26.09 0.15
C GLN A 169 23.50 -25.14 -0.70
N ILE A 170 22.85 -24.17 -1.36
CA ILE A 170 23.53 -23.11 -2.12
C ILE A 170 24.49 -22.32 -1.23
N GLN A 171 24.04 -21.89 -0.04
CA GLN A 171 24.85 -21.08 0.87
C GLN A 171 26.06 -21.81 1.45
N GLN A 172 25.96 -23.12 1.69
CA GLN A 172 27.06 -23.94 2.18
C GLN A 172 28.04 -24.38 1.09
N GLY A 173 27.76 -24.08 -0.19
CA GLY A 173 28.57 -24.53 -1.31
C GLY A 173 28.56 -26.06 -1.49
N GLN A 174 27.56 -26.75 -0.93
CA GLN A 174 27.41 -28.21 -1.00
C GLN A 174 26.60 -28.61 -2.25
N VAL A 175 27.03 -28.15 -3.43
CA VAL A 175 26.25 -28.34 -4.66
C VAL A 175 27.15 -28.85 -5.79
N GLU A 176 26.82 -30.03 -6.32
CA GLU A 176 27.48 -30.60 -7.49
C GLU A 176 27.07 -29.86 -8.79
N ASN A 177 25.81 -29.41 -8.86
CA ASN A 177 25.27 -28.63 -9.98
C ASN A 177 24.50 -27.38 -9.49
N TYR A 178 25.23 -26.27 -9.33
CA TYR A 178 24.64 -24.99 -8.87
C TYR A 178 23.49 -24.52 -9.76
N GLN A 179 23.62 -24.69 -11.07
CA GLN A 179 22.68 -24.12 -12.03
C GLN A 179 21.31 -24.81 -12.00
N GLU A 180 21.29 -26.14 -11.85
CA GLU A 180 20.05 -26.90 -11.66
C GLU A 180 19.36 -26.57 -10.34
N LEU A 181 20.13 -26.46 -9.25
CA LEU A 181 19.57 -26.16 -7.94
C LEU A 181 19.03 -24.72 -7.86
N ALA A 182 19.71 -23.76 -8.50
CA ALA A 182 19.26 -22.38 -8.64
C ALA A 182 17.93 -22.30 -9.40
N GLN A 183 17.80 -23.04 -10.51
CA GLN A 183 16.56 -23.10 -11.28
C GLN A 183 15.43 -23.73 -10.46
N LEU A 184 15.69 -24.86 -9.78
CA LEU A 184 14.71 -25.50 -8.91
C LEU A 184 14.21 -24.54 -7.83
N LEU A 185 15.12 -23.83 -7.17
CA LEU A 185 14.78 -22.85 -6.13
C LEU A 185 13.87 -21.73 -6.68
N GLN A 186 14.15 -21.25 -7.89
CA GLN A 186 13.31 -20.25 -8.56
C GLN A 186 11.91 -20.82 -8.86
N ASP A 187 11.83 -22.04 -9.37
CA ASP A 187 10.58 -22.71 -9.71
C ASP A 187 9.72 -22.94 -8.45
N LEU A 188 10.32 -23.38 -7.35
CA LEU A 188 9.65 -23.57 -6.07
C LEU A 188 9.07 -22.25 -5.52
N ARG A 189 9.85 -21.16 -5.57
CA ARG A 189 9.37 -19.83 -5.16
C ARG A 189 8.21 -19.36 -6.02
N GLN A 190 8.29 -19.59 -7.33
CA GLN A 190 7.22 -19.24 -8.25
C GLN A 190 5.95 -20.04 -7.96
N GLN A 191 6.05 -21.35 -7.75
CA GLN A 191 4.92 -22.21 -7.39
C GLN A 191 4.26 -21.74 -6.10
N ARG A 192 5.05 -21.48 -5.04
CA ARG A 192 4.55 -20.97 -3.76
C ARG A 192 3.80 -19.65 -3.94
N ASN A 193 4.40 -18.69 -4.64
CA ASN A 193 3.79 -17.38 -4.85
C ASN A 193 2.50 -17.46 -5.67
N GLN A 194 2.45 -18.29 -6.71
CA GLN A 194 1.24 -18.50 -7.51
C GLN A 194 0.11 -19.13 -6.70
N LEU A 195 0.44 -20.15 -5.89
CA LEU A 195 -0.54 -20.78 -5.00
C LEU A 195 -1.08 -19.78 -3.99
N GLN A 196 -0.22 -18.99 -3.36
CA GLN A 196 -0.63 -17.95 -2.41
C GLN A 196 -1.50 -16.87 -3.07
N ASP A 197 -1.07 -16.30 -4.20
CA ASP A 197 -1.76 -15.20 -4.88
C ASP A 197 -3.14 -15.61 -5.42
N THR A 198 -3.38 -16.92 -5.60
CA THR A 198 -4.69 -17.47 -5.97
C THR A 198 -5.73 -17.28 -4.85
N TYR A 199 -5.32 -17.42 -3.59
CA TYR A 199 -6.20 -17.31 -2.43
C TYR A 199 -6.09 -15.95 -1.73
N LEU A 200 -4.99 -15.22 -1.94
CA LEU A 200 -4.76 -13.87 -1.45
C LEU A 200 -4.37 -12.95 -2.62
N PRO A 201 -5.32 -12.56 -3.49
CA PRO A 201 -5.07 -11.72 -4.67
C PRO A 201 -4.89 -10.23 -4.31
N ILE A 202 -3.97 -9.96 -3.37
CA ILE A 202 -3.57 -8.65 -2.88
C ILE A 202 -2.04 -8.63 -2.86
N GLY A 203 -1.44 -7.57 -3.37
CA GLY A 203 0.00 -7.37 -3.46
C GLY A 203 0.44 -7.32 -4.92
N SER A 204 1.35 -8.22 -5.28
CA SER A 204 2.05 -8.29 -6.57
C SER A 204 1.14 -8.53 -7.78
N SER A 205 -0.05 -9.07 -7.57
CA SER A 205 -1.00 -9.47 -8.62
C SER A 205 -1.96 -8.37 -9.07
N PHE A 206 -1.87 -7.17 -8.49
CA PHE A 206 -2.74 -6.05 -8.85
C PHE A 206 -2.52 -5.61 -10.30
N GLN A 207 -3.63 -5.42 -11.03
CA GLN A 207 -3.65 -4.91 -12.40
C GLN A 207 -4.65 -3.78 -12.49
N PHE A 208 -4.21 -2.63 -13.00
CA PHE A 208 -5.03 -1.43 -13.07
C PHE A 208 -6.28 -1.62 -13.93
N ASP A 209 -6.15 -2.23 -15.12
CA ASP A 209 -7.28 -2.39 -16.04
C ASP A 209 -8.37 -3.30 -15.46
N SER A 210 -7.98 -4.35 -14.75
CA SER A 210 -8.90 -5.25 -14.04
C SER A 210 -9.67 -4.52 -12.95
N PHE A 211 -9.03 -3.60 -12.21
CA PHE A 211 -9.71 -2.74 -11.24
C PHE A 211 -10.59 -1.70 -11.91
N ARG A 212 -10.11 -1.04 -12.96
CA ARG A 212 -10.86 0.00 -13.67
C ARG A 212 -12.21 -0.51 -14.19
N GLN A 213 -12.29 -1.78 -14.58
CA GLN A 213 -13.53 -2.43 -15.02
C GLN A 213 -14.60 -2.56 -13.92
N THR A 214 -14.22 -2.59 -12.63
CA THR A 214 -15.16 -2.69 -11.51
C THR A 214 -15.86 -1.37 -11.18
N LEU A 215 -15.40 -0.24 -11.74
CA LEU A 215 -16.02 1.06 -11.57
C LEU A 215 -17.21 1.26 -12.52
N ASP A 216 -18.23 1.99 -12.08
CA ASP A 216 -19.32 2.49 -12.94
C ASP A 216 -18.96 3.85 -13.58
N GLN A 217 -19.77 4.33 -14.52
CA GLN A 217 -19.49 5.56 -15.29
C GLN A 217 -19.64 6.86 -14.46
N GLU A 218 -20.21 6.77 -13.26
CA GLU A 218 -20.48 7.92 -12.39
C GLU A 218 -19.56 7.97 -11.16
N THR A 219 -18.69 6.97 -11.03
CA THR A 219 -17.75 6.82 -9.90
C THR A 219 -16.33 7.17 -10.34
N ALA A 220 -15.72 8.11 -9.61
CA ALA A 220 -14.30 8.36 -9.68
C ALA A 220 -13.60 7.91 -8.39
N VAL A 221 -12.31 7.58 -8.53
CA VAL A 221 -11.41 7.33 -7.40
C VAL A 221 -10.29 8.35 -7.47
N ILE A 222 -10.03 9.02 -6.34
CA ILE A 222 -8.82 9.82 -6.17
C ILE A 222 -7.95 9.09 -5.15
N GLU A 223 -6.83 8.59 -5.64
CA GLU A 223 -5.81 7.95 -4.82
C GLU A 223 -4.60 8.85 -4.64
N TRP A 224 -4.28 9.15 -3.39
CA TRP A 224 -3.06 9.88 -3.06
C TRP A 224 -1.90 8.93 -2.82
N TYR A 225 -0.70 9.35 -3.27
CA TYR A 225 0.55 8.66 -2.95
C TYR A 225 1.62 9.65 -2.52
N ILE A 226 2.12 9.53 -1.29
CA ILE A 226 3.20 10.36 -0.76
C ILE A 226 4.55 9.68 -1.00
N SER A 227 5.39 10.30 -1.82
CA SER A 227 6.78 9.87 -2.06
C SER A 227 7.75 10.52 -1.05
N ASN A 228 9.00 10.77 -1.43
CA ASN A 228 10.03 11.38 -0.58
C ASN A 228 9.88 12.90 -0.49
N ASP A 229 9.59 13.54 -1.63
CA ASP A 229 9.65 14.98 -1.85
C ASP A 229 8.42 15.55 -2.56
N GLN A 230 7.45 14.69 -2.90
CA GLN A 230 6.19 15.07 -3.52
C GLN A 230 5.06 14.15 -3.05
N PHE A 231 3.82 14.58 -3.29
CA PHE A 231 2.66 13.72 -3.30
C PHE A 231 1.99 13.74 -4.67
N LEU A 232 1.37 12.62 -5.01
CA LEU A 232 0.66 12.39 -6.25
C LEU A 232 -0.83 12.26 -5.94
N ALA A 233 -1.68 12.59 -6.91
CA ALA A 233 -3.08 12.22 -6.93
C ALA A 233 -3.39 11.50 -8.26
N PHE A 234 -3.58 10.19 -8.19
CA PHE A 234 -4.08 9.37 -9.28
C PHE A 234 -5.60 9.53 -9.36
N ILE A 235 -6.08 9.89 -10.54
CA ILE A 235 -7.50 10.15 -10.81
C ILE A 235 -7.97 9.05 -11.76
N ILE A 236 -8.78 8.16 -11.22
CA ILE A 236 -9.19 6.92 -11.87
C ILE A 236 -10.69 7.00 -12.15
N THR A 237 -11.05 6.75 -13.41
CA THR A 237 -12.45 6.62 -13.84
C THR A 237 -12.58 5.44 -14.80
N LYS A 238 -13.81 4.99 -15.04
CA LYS A 238 -14.07 3.87 -15.95
C LYS A 238 -13.60 4.14 -17.38
N ASP A 239 -13.93 5.32 -17.93
CA ASP A 239 -13.85 5.54 -19.38
C ASP A 239 -12.74 6.52 -19.81
N THR A 240 -12.09 7.24 -18.88
CA THR A 240 -10.96 8.12 -19.20
C THR A 240 -9.61 7.46 -18.94
N PRO A 241 -8.55 7.78 -19.72
CA PRO A 241 -7.18 7.40 -19.37
C PRO A 241 -6.82 7.83 -17.95
N LEU A 242 -5.95 7.07 -17.30
CA LEU A 242 -5.43 7.39 -15.98
C LEU A 242 -4.77 8.78 -16.00
N SER A 243 -5.24 9.69 -15.14
CA SER A 243 -4.65 11.01 -14.98
C SER A 243 -3.89 11.08 -13.66
N VAL A 244 -2.70 11.67 -13.67
CA VAL A 244 -1.89 11.88 -12.47
C VAL A 244 -1.69 13.38 -12.29
N TRP A 245 -2.02 13.90 -11.11
CA TRP A 245 -1.61 15.23 -10.67
C TRP A 245 -0.39 15.07 -9.75
N GLN A 246 0.65 15.88 -9.95
CA GLN A 246 1.91 15.80 -9.22
C GLN A 246 2.17 17.11 -8.48
N SER A 247 2.52 17.03 -7.20
CA SER A 247 2.81 18.20 -6.38
C SER A 247 4.24 18.71 -6.61
N THR A 248 4.47 19.99 -6.37
CA THR A 248 5.85 20.49 -6.19
C THR A 248 6.42 20.13 -4.80
N LEU A 249 7.74 20.18 -4.64
CA LEU A 249 8.40 20.03 -3.33
C LEU A 249 7.85 21.02 -2.29
N ALA A 250 7.55 22.25 -2.71
CA ALA A 250 6.97 23.26 -1.83
C ALA A 250 5.57 22.85 -1.34
N ASN A 251 4.73 22.25 -2.21
CA ASN A 251 3.42 21.75 -1.79
C ASN A 251 3.54 20.57 -0.83
N TYR A 252 4.49 19.66 -1.06
CA TYR A 252 4.74 18.54 -0.14
C TYR A 252 5.23 19.00 1.23
N GLN A 253 6.17 19.95 1.28
CA GLN A 253 6.64 20.55 2.53
C GLN A 253 5.48 21.26 3.25
N ALA A 254 4.68 22.05 2.53
CA ALA A 254 3.50 22.70 3.10
C ALA A 254 2.48 21.69 3.66
N LEU A 255 2.25 20.57 2.98
CA LEU A 255 1.37 19.50 3.44
C LEU A 255 1.89 18.85 4.73
N ARG A 256 3.19 18.57 4.79
CA ARG A 256 3.84 18.01 5.98
C ARG A 256 3.77 18.98 7.15
N ASP A 257 4.14 20.23 6.95
CA ASP A 257 4.14 21.27 7.99
C ASP A 257 2.72 21.59 8.46
N PHE A 258 1.76 21.64 7.53
CA PHE A 258 0.35 21.74 7.88
C PHE A 258 -0.07 20.58 8.79
N THR A 259 0.20 19.34 8.38
CA THR A 259 -0.29 18.16 9.08
C THR A 259 0.30 18.08 10.50
N PHE A 260 1.63 18.17 10.62
CA PHE A 260 2.29 17.90 11.89
C PHE A 260 2.37 19.14 12.79
N SER A 261 2.73 20.29 12.23
CA SER A 261 2.99 21.52 13.02
C SER A 261 1.75 22.38 13.22
N THR A 262 0.77 22.32 12.30
CA THR A 262 -0.45 23.13 12.40
C THR A 262 -1.63 22.33 12.91
N TYR A 263 -1.96 21.20 12.29
CA TYR A 263 -3.18 20.45 12.57
C TYR A 263 -3.03 19.56 13.80
N LEU A 264 -2.12 18.58 13.76
CA LEU A 264 -1.96 17.60 14.83
C LEU A 264 -1.39 18.20 16.10
N GLN A 265 -0.33 19.02 16.01
CA GLN A 265 0.25 19.68 17.18
C GLN A 265 -0.81 20.47 17.95
N LYS A 266 -1.59 21.34 17.27
CA LYS A 266 -2.67 22.11 17.93
C LYS A 266 -3.77 21.20 18.47
N TYR A 267 -4.15 20.14 17.76
CA TYR A 267 -5.15 19.18 18.25
C TYR A 267 -4.74 18.58 19.60
N TYR A 268 -3.47 18.23 19.77
CA TYR A 268 -2.98 17.63 21.02
C TYR A 268 -2.66 18.67 22.11
N SER A 269 -2.15 19.85 21.75
CA SER A 269 -1.72 20.86 22.72
C SER A 269 -2.80 21.87 23.14
N ASP A 270 -3.70 22.26 22.24
CA ASP A 270 -4.72 23.28 22.45
C ASP A 270 -5.96 23.04 21.57
N ARG A 271 -6.86 22.18 22.07
CA ARG A 271 -8.10 21.83 21.36
C ARG A 271 -9.05 23.01 21.16
N ALA A 272 -9.03 24.02 22.04
CA ALA A 272 -9.94 25.16 21.92
C ALA A 272 -9.55 26.00 20.70
N THR A 273 -8.27 26.35 20.58
CA THR A 273 -7.75 27.07 19.41
C THR A 273 -7.87 26.23 18.14
N TRP A 274 -7.56 24.93 18.21
CA TRP A 274 -7.74 24.02 17.07
C TRP A 274 -9.17 24.03 16.53
N ARG A 275 -10.19 23.96 17.40
CA ARG A 275 -11.60 24.02 17.00
C ARG A 275 -11.96 25.36 16.35
N ASN A 276 -11.52 26.48 16.95
CA ASN A 276 -11.84 27.82 16.46
C ASN A 276 -11.19 28.12 15.10
N GLN A 277 -10.02 27.54 14.81
CA GLN A 277 -9.28 27.74 13.57
C GLN A 277 -9.52 26.66 12.52
N LEU A 278 -10.36 25.65 12.80
CA LEU A 278 -10.52 24.48 11.95
C LEU A 278 -10.96 24.84 10.52
N ALA A 279 -11.92 25.75 10.38
CA ALA A 279 -12.44 26.14 9.06
C ALA A 279 -11.35 26.74 8.16
N GLU A 280 -10.56 27.68 8.70
CA GLU A 280 -9.43 28.30 8.00
C GLU A 280 -8.33 27.27 7.70
N ALA A 281 -8.03 26.38 8.65
CA ALA A 281 -7.05 25.31 8.46
C ALA A 281 -7.46 24.37 7.32
N LEU A 282 -8.73 23.96 7.25
CA LEU A 282 -9.22 23.11 6.17
C LEU A 282 -9.25 23.83 4.81
N GLN A 283 -9.49 25.15 4.80
CA GLN A 283 -9.37 25.96 3.58
C GLN A 283 -7.93 25.98 3.06
N ASN A 284 -6.95 26.14 3.95
CA ASN A 284 -5.53 26.06 3.59
C ASN A 284 -5.16 24.66 3.08
N LEU A 285 -5.62 23.60 3.76
CA LEU A 285 -5.38 22.22 3.33
C LEU A 285 -5.95 21.93 1.93
N SER A 286 -7.14 22.42 1.62
CA SER A 286 -7.76 22.30 0.29
C SER A 286 -6.88 22.93 -0.81
N GLN A 287 -6.26 24.08 -0.52
CA GLN A 287 -5.33 24.75 -1.42
C GLN A 287 -4.00 23.99 -1.55
N ILE A 288 -3.43 23.53 -0.42
CA ILE A 288 -2.20 22.74 -0.41
C ILE A 288 -2.34 21.47 -1.26
N LEU A 289 -3.50 20.81 -1.19
CA LEU A 289 -3.82 19.60 -1.95
C LEU A 289 -4.23 19.87 -3.40
N HIS A 290 -4.34 21.14 -3.82
CA HIS A 290 -4.80 21.54 -5.16
C HIS A 290 -6.13 20.88 -5.55
N LEU A 291 -7.03 20.75 -4.59
CA LEU A 291 -8.25 19.97 -4.75
C LEU A 291 -9.13 20.50 -5.90
N LYS A 292 -9.15 21.82 -6.10
CA LYS A 292 -9.86 22.44 -7.24
C LYS A 292 -9.37 21.92 -8.60
N GLU A 293 -8.05 21.86 -8.80
CA GLU A 293 -7.45 21.42 -10.06
C GLU A 293 -7.67 19.92 -10.30
N ILE A 294 -7.58 19.12 -9.24
CA ILE A 294 -7.84 17.68 -9.29
C ILE A 294 -9.31 17.43 -9.67
N LEU A 295 -10.26 18.12 -9.04
CA LEU A 295 -11.69 17.95 -9.33
C LEU A 295 -12.08 18.40 -10.74
N GLN A 296 -11.40 19.38 -11.31
CA GLN A 296 -11.64 19.83 -12.70
C GLN A 296 -11.32 18.76 -13.75
N ARG A 297 -10.56 17.72 -13.38
CA ARG A 297 -10.23 16.58 -14.25
C ARG A 297 -11.27 15.46 -14.20
N LEU A 298 -12.26 15.55 -13.30
CA LEU A 298 -13.32 14.56 -13.21
C LEU A 298 -14.36 14.75 -14.34
N PRO A 299 -14.91 13.67 -14.90
CA PRO A 299 -16.03 13.74 -15.83
C PRO A 299 -17.24 14.44 -15.19
N SER A 300 -18.01 15.17 -15.99
CA SER A 300 -19.23 15.84 -15.52
C SER A 300 -20.34 14.88 -15.08
N SER A 301 -20.29 13.62 -15.52
CA SER A 301 -21.16 12.53 -15.06
C SER A 301 -20.82 12.01 -13.66
N CYS A 302 -19.66 12.38 -13.11
CA CYS A 302 -19.19 11.88 -11.83
C CYS A 302 -20.05 12.43 -10.69
N ASN A 303 -20.79 11.55 -10.01
CA ASN A 303 -21.65 11.90 -8.89
C ASN A 303 -21.36 11.07 -7.62
N ARG A 304 -20.37 10.16 -7.69
CA ARG A 304 -19.79 9.40 -6.57
C ARG A 304 -18.28 9.55 -6.57
N LEU A 305 -17.70 9.79 -5.40
CA LEU A 305 -16.25 9.89 -5.25
C LEU A 305 -15.73 8.93 -4.18
N ILE A 306 -14.66 8.19 -4.50
CA ILE A 306 -13.96 7.34 -3.55
C ILE A 306 -12.57 7.96 -3.29
N LEU A 307 -12.26 8.20 -2.03
CA LEU A 307 -10.98 8.74 -1.60
C LEU A 307 -10.10 7.61 -1.07
N ILE A 308 -8.87 7.52 -1.58
CA ILE A 308 -7.85 6.61 -1.08
C ILE A 308 -6.68 7.45 -0.56
N PRO A 309 -6.68 7.83 0.73
CA PRO A 309 -5.57 8.54 1.33
C PRO A 309 -4.32 7.65 1.42
N HIS A 310 -3.16 8.26 1.65
CA HIS A 310 -1.93 7.52 1.96
C HIS A 310 -1.21 8.19 3.15
N ARG A 311 -0.69 7.36 4.07
CA ARG A 311 0.00 7.76 5.30
C ARG A 311 -0.82 8.74 6.14
N PHE A 312 -0.24 9.87 6.53
CA PHE A 312 -0.85 10.83 7.42
C PHE A 312 -2.09 11.53 6.83
N LEU A 313 -2.38 11.39 5.52
CA LEU A 313 -3.63 11.87 4.95
C LEU A 313 -4.86 11.14 5.52
N HIS A 314 -4.71 9.92 6.05
CA HIS A 314 -5.79 9.23 6.77
C HIS A 314 -6.24 9.96 8.04
N LEU A 315 -5.42 10.85 8.59
CA LEU A 315 -5.73 11.62 9.80
C LEU A 315 -6.52 12.91 9.50
N LEU A 316 -6.69 13.25 8.22
CA LEU A 316 -7.28 14.51 7.77
C LEU A 316 -8.69 14.27 7.21
N PRO A 317 -9.66 15.18 7.48
CA PRO A 317 -11.04 14.99 7.04
C PRO A 317 -11.21 15.43 5.57
N LEU A 318 -10.63 14.67 4.64
CA LEU A 318 -10.59 15.04 3.20
C LEU A 318 -11.98 15.31 2.59
N HIS A 319 -12.99 14.54 2.98
CA HIS A 319 -14.39 14.72 2.53
C HIS A 319 -15.01 16.04 2.98
N SER A 320 -14.49 16.67 4.05
CA SER A 320 -15.00 17.95 4.56
C SER A 320 -14.16 19.15 4.13
N LEU A 321 -13.30 19.00 3.11
CA LEU A 321 -12.52 20.11 2.60
C LEU A 321 -13.40 21.07 1.82
N PRO A 322 -13.29 22.40 2.05
CA PRO A 322 -14.04 23.39 1.29
C PRO A 322 -13.52 23.47 -0.15
N ILE A 323 -14.44 23.61 -1.10
CA ILE A 323 -14.16 23.77 -2.53
C ILE A 323 -14.50 25.20 -2.95
N ALA A 324 -13.51 25.90 -3.51
CA ALA A 324 -13.72 27.25 -4.03
C ALA A 324 -14.63 27.21 -5.27
N ARG A 325 -15.83 27.79 -5.19
CA ARG A 325 -16.67 28.04 -6.38
C ARG A 325 -15.98 29.04 -7.31
N ASN A 326 -16.20 28.89 -8.61
CA ASN A 326 -15.99 30.02 -9.53
C ASN A 326 -17.11 31.03 -9.23
N SER A 327 -16.79 32.08 -8.50
CA SER A 327 -17.77 33.05 -7.99
C SER A 327 -18.49 33.74 -9.15
N THR A 328 -19.81 33.56 -9.26
CA THR A 328 -20.70 34.55 -9.88
C THR A 328 -21.16 35.54 -8.79
N PRO A 329 -21.31 36.84 -9.08
CA PRO A 329 -21.44 37.88 -8.04
C PRO A 329 -22.66 37.79 -7.11
N ASN A 330 -23.64 36.91 -7.39
CA ASN A 330 -24.98 36.96 -6.77
C ASN A 330 -25.46 35.63 -6.14
N THR A 331 -24.57 34.72 -5.75
CA THR A 331 -24.98 33.46 -5.08
C THR A 331 -24.32 33.31 -3.72
N ASP A 332 -25.10 32.75 -2.78
CA ASP A 332 -24.80 32.33 -1.41
C ASP A 332 -23.29 32.14 -1.13
N THR A 333 -22.77 32.90 -0.17
CA THR A 333 -21.35 32.93 0.23
C THR A 333 -20.95 31.75 1.11
N SER A 334 -21.89 30.84 1.40
CA SER A 334 -21.64 29.65 2.21
C SER A 334 -20.62 28.71 1.54
N PRO A 335 -19.60 28.23 2.26
CA PRO A 335 -18.60 27.32 1.69
C PRO A 335 -19.29 26.02 1.23
N THR A 336 -18.99 25.58 0.00
CA THR A 336 -19.39 24.24 -0.46
C THR A 336 -18.30 23.26 -0.05
N TYR A 337 -18.65 22.19 0.66
CA TYR A 337 -17.68 21.16 1.05
C TYR A 337 -17.62 20.06 0.00
N LEU A 338 -16.50 19.33 -0.06
CA LEU A 338 -16.29 18.26 -1.02
C LEU A 338 -17.44 17.23 -0.99
N LEU A 339 -17.88 16.84 0.20
CA LEU A 339 -19.00 15.90 0.39
C LEU A 339 -20.33 16.35 -0.24
N ASP A 340 -20.55 17.66 -0.39
CA ASP A 340 -21.77 18.21 -0.96
C ASP A 340 -21.77 18.17 -2.50
N CYS A 341 -20.61 17.91 -3.12
CA CYS A 341 -20.44 17.93 -4.57
C CYS A 341 -20.91 16.64 -5.27
N PHE A 342 -21.15 15.55 -4.51
CA PHE A 342 -21.40 14.21 -5.06
C PHE A 342 -22.70 13.63 -4.51
N SER A 343 -23.76 13.57 -5.34
CA SER A 343 -25.10 13.15 -4.90
C SER A 343 -25.19 11.67 -4.49
N ARG A 344 -24.33 10.79 -5.03
CA ARG A 344 -24.15 9.39 -4.60
C ARG A 344 -23.10 9.23 -3.49
N GLY A 345 -22.67 10.35 -2.92
CA GLY A 345 -21.84 10.46 -1.73
C GLY A 345 -20.35 10.27 -1.96
N ILE A 346 -19.61 10.44 -0.87
CA ILE A 346 -18.18 10.19 -0.79
C ILE A 346 -17.92 9.01 0.15
N SER A 347 -17.03 8.11 -0.25
CA SER A 347 -16.55 7.03 0.60
C SER A 347 -15.02 6.98 0.63
N TYR A 348 -14.49 6.24 1.60
CA TYR A 348 -13.06 5.97 1.70
C TYR A 348 -12.78 4.51 1.38
N ALA A 349 -11.64 4.25 0.75
CA ALA A 349 -11.09 2.92 0.64
C ALA A 349 -9.60 2.94 1.05
N PRO A 350 -9.07 1.83 1.60
CA PRO A 350 -7.65 1.74 1.98
C PRO A 350 -6.71 1.60 0.78
N SER A 351 -7.17 0.95 -0.30
CA SER A 351 -6.42 0.74 -1.54
C SER A 351 -7.37 0.37 -2.69
N CYS A 352 -6.91 0.52 -3.94
CA CYS A 352 -7.65 0.05 -5.11
C CYS A 352 -7.80 -1.47 -5.09
N GLN A 353 -6.76 -2.20 -4.66
CA GLN A 353 -6.80 -3.66 -4.52
C GLN A 353 -7.92 -4.14 -3.59
N LEU A 354 -8.00 -3.58 -2.38
CA LEU A 354 -9.03 -3.98 -1.41
C LEU A 354 -10.42 -3.56 -1.87
N LEU A 355 -10.53 -2.39 -2.50
CA LEU A 355 -11.78 -1.96 -3.11
C LEU A 355 -12.23 -2.93 -4.20
N GLN A 356 -11.32 -3.38 -5.07
CA GLN A 356 -11.59 -4.37 -6.11
C GLN A 356 -12.12 -5.66 -5.48
N GLN A 357 -11.42 -6.21 -4.48
CA GLN A 357 -11.82 -7.44 -3.79
C GLN A 357 -13.20 -7.30 -3.14
N LEU A 358 -13.50 -6.14 -2.54
CA LEU A 358 -14.82 -5.89 -1.95
C LEU A 358 -15.92 -5.80 -3.00
N GLN A 359 -15.64 -5.25 -4.18
CA GLN A 359 -16.61 -5.11 -5.27
C GLN A 359 -16.88 -6.43 -6.00
N THR A 360 -15.88 -7.31 -6.09
CA THR A 360 -16.02 -8.62 -6.75
C THR A 360 -16.50 -9.72 -5.81
N ARG A 361 -16.42 -9.51 -4.50
CA ARG A 361 -16.84 -10.49 -3.49
C ARG A 361 -18.34 -10.75 -3.56
N GLN A 362 -18.69 -11.99 -3.90
CA GLN A 362 -20.05 -12.49 -3.76
C GLN A 362 -20.38 -12.70 -2.28
N ARG A 363 -21.52 -12.18 -1.85
CA ARG A 363 -22.09 -12.45 -0.52
C ARG A 363 -23.55 -12.88 -0.70
N PRO A 364 -23.79 -14.11 -1.18
CA PRO A 364 -25.14 -14.66 -1.19
C PRO A 364 -25.69 -14.62 0.24
N GLU A 365 -26.95 -14.21 0.39
CA GLU A 365 -27.63 -14.16 1.70
C GLU A 365 -27.03 -13.18 2.74
N PHE A 366 -26.55 -12.02 2.29
CA PHE A 366 -26.11 -10.94 3.19
C PHE A 366 -27.28 -10.17 3.83
N ASN A 367 -28.20 -10.88 4.49
CA ASN A 367 -29.43 -10.34 5.10
C ASN A 367 -29.38 -10.31 6.63
N THR A 368 -28.31 -10.85 7.23
CA THR A 368 -28.17 -11.02 8.68
C THR A 368 -26.99 -10.19 9.20
N LEU A 369 -27.25 -9.41 10.26
CA LEU A 369 -26.26 -8.61 10.97
C LEU A 369 -26.03 -9.18 12.36
N PHE A 370 -24.78 -9.53 12.67
CA PHE A 370 -24.32 -9.64 14.04
C PHE A 370 -23.46 -8.42 14.36
N ALA A 371 -23.79 -7.66 15.40
CA ALA A 371 -23.03 -6.48 15.79
C ALA A 371 -22.85 -6.38 17.30
N ILE A 372 -21.76 -5.73 17.71
CA ILE A 372 -21.45 -5.42 19.10
C ILE A 372 -21.50 -3.90 19.23
N GLN A 373 -22.48 -3.39 19.97
CA GLN A 373 -22.52 -1.96 20.31
C GLN A 373 -21.50 -1.68 21.42
N THR A 374 -20.88 -0.49 21.39
CA THR A 374 -19.84 -0.08 22.35
C THR A 374 -20.18 -0.51 23.79
N PRO A 375 -19.38 -1.39 24.42
CA PRO A 375 -19.73 -1.93 25.74
C PRO A 375 -19.56 -0.94 26.89
N THR A 376 -18.81 0.13 26.66
CA THR A 376 -18.41 1.16 27.63
C THR A 376 -19.11 2.48 27.40
N ASP A 377 -19.36 3.22 28.48
CA ASP A 377 -19.93 4.57 28.45
C ASP A 377 -18.89 5.65 28.05
N ASP A 378 -17.99 5.38 27.10
CA ASP A 378 -16.95 6.33 26.67
C ASP A 378 -17.40 7.23 25.48
N LEU A 379 -16.62 8.30 25.23
CA LEU A 379 -16.92 9.56 24.49
C LEU A 379 -17.75 9.50 23.18
N TYR A 380 -17.98 8.32 22.60
CA TYR A 380 -18.95 8.06 21.52
C TYR A 380 -20.39 7.81 22.04
N GLU A 381 -20.69 8.19 23.30
CA GLU A 381 -21.96 8.00 24.03
C GLU A 381 -23.26 8.39 23.30
N LYS A 382 -23.20 9.15 22.20
CA LYS A 382 -24.39 9.37 21.37
C LYS A 382 -24.24 8.55 20.12
N ASP A 383 -25.01 7.48 20.03
CA ASP A 383 -25.20 6.64 18.83
C ASP A 383 -25.50 7.48 17.56
N LEU A 384 -25.88 8.76 17.66
CA LEU A 384 -26.19 9.67 16.52
C LEU A 384 -27.13 9.05 15.47
N GLY A 385 -27.84 7.96 15.80
CA GLY A 385 -28.67 7.17 14.90
C GLY A 385 -27.93 6.13 14.03
N ALA A 386 -26.62 5.91 14.22
CA ALA A 386 -25.81 5.01 13.42
C ALA A 386 -26.27 3.55 13.52
N VAL A 387 -26.50 3.04 14.74
CA VAL A 387 -26.97 1.66 14.94
C VAL A 387 -28.31 1.45 14.25
N SER A 388 -29.27 2.36 14.44
CA SER A 388 -30.58 2.26 13.77
C SER A 388 -30.48 2.36 12.24
N ALA A 389 -29.59 3.20 11.72
CA ALA A 389 -29.38 3.33 10.27
C ALA A 389 -28.76 2.08 9.65
N ILE A 390 -27.83 1.42 10.34
CA ILE A 390 -27.19 0.17 9.91
C ILE A 390 -28.19 -0.99 10.03
N GLU A 391 -28.89 -1.11 11.16
CA GLU A 391 -29.84 -2.19 11.43
C GLU A 391 -30.92 -2.30 10.35
N LYS A 392 -31.42 -1.16 9.84
CA LYS A 392 -32.41 -1.12 8.75
C LYS A 392 -31.94 -1.69 7.41
N GLN A 393 -30.64 -1.90 7.23
CA GLN A 393 -30.08 -2.48 6.01
C GLN A 393 -30.15 -4.02 6.00
N PHE A 394 -30.53 -4.64 7.13
CA PHE A 394 -30.56 -6.09 7.30
C PHE A 394 -31.96 -6.58 7.67
N THR A 395 -32.31 -7.78 7.21
CA THR A 395 -33.61 -8.41 7.52
C THR A 395 -33.61 -9.02 8.92
N HIS A 396 -32.47 -9.57 9.34
CA HIS A 396 -32.27 -10.13 10.66
C HIS A 396 -31.09 -9.43 11.34
N SER A 397 -31.29 -8.94 12.56
CA SER A 397 -30.23 -8.31 13.36
C SER A 397 -30.14 -8.96 14.73
N HIS A 398 -28.93 -9.30 15.14
CA HIS A 398 -28.59 -9.65 16.51
C HIS A 398 -27.52 -8.66 16.97
N ILE A 399 -27.88 -7.80 17.91
CA ILE A 399 -26.98 -6.74 18.41
C ILE A 399 -26.79 -6.93 19.90
N LEU A 400 -25.55 -7.23 20.32
CA LEU A 400 -25.17 -7.23 21.72
C LEU A 400 -24.98 -5.78 22.17
N ARG A 401 -25.80 -5.31 23.12
CA ARG A 401 -25.86 -3.90 23.49
C ARG A 401 -25.15 -3.61 24.80
N ASN A 402 -24.28 -2.60 24.79
CA ASN A 402 -23.69 -2.01 26.00
C ASN A 402 -23.11 -3.11 26.93
N LYS A 403 -23.61 -3.19 28.17
CA LYS A 403 -23.14 -4.12 29.20
C LYS A 403 -23.42 -5.60 28.88
N GLU A 404 -24.30 -5.91 27.93
CA GLU A 404 -24.57 -7.29 27.49
C GLU A 404 -23.48 -7.84 26.55
N ALA A 405 -22.70 -6.95 25.91
CA ALA A 405 -21.57 -7.27 25.04
C ALA A 405 -20.34 -7.76 25.84
N THR A 406 -20.51 -8.82 26.62
CA THR A 406 -19.43 -9.44 27.39
C THR A 406 -18.67 -10.46 26.54
N LYS A 407 -17.39 -10.71 26.88
CA LYS A 407 -16.59 -11.75 26.21
C LYS A 407 -17.25 -13.13 26.30
N SER A 408 -17.87 -13.47 27.43
CA SER A 408 -18.54 -14.77 27.62
C SER A 408 -19.70 -14.95 26.65
N VAL A 409 -20.56 -13.94 26.50
CA VAL A 409 -21.68 -13.97 25.56
C VAL A 409 -21.18 -14.07 24.13
N LEU A 410 -20.12 -13.33 23.76
CA LEU A 410 -19.51 -13.45 22.44
C LEU A 410 -19.02 -14.88 22.13
N PHE A 411 -18.34 -15.53 23.09
CA PHE A 411 -17.85 -16.91 22.92
C PHE A 411 -18.96 -17.96 22.93
N GLU A 412 -20.11 -17.69 23.55
CA GLU A 412 -21.30 -18.53 23.45
C GLU A 412 -21.92 -18.41 22.06
N GLU A 413 -22.16 -17.19 21.59
CA GLU A 413 -22.67 -16.91 20.25
C GLU A 413 -21.78 -17.54 19.16
N MET A 414 -20.46 -17.37 19.25
CA MET A 414 -19.52 -17.97 18.28
C MET A 414 -19.66 -19.51 18.19
N ARG A 415 -19.83 -20.20 19.32
CA ARG A 415 -20.03 -21.65 19.35
C ARG A 415 -21.38 -22.05 18.75
N GLU A 416 -22.41 -21.26 18.96
CA GLU A 416 -23.71 -21.48 18.31
C GLU A 416 -23.64 -21.29 16.78
N PHE A 417 -22.87 -20.31 16.30
CA PHE A 417 -22.68 -20.11 14.86
C PHE A 417 -21.86 -21.24 14.22
N GLU A 418 -20.79 -21.72 14.87
CA GLU A 418 -19.99 -22.86 14.38
C GLU A 418 -20.80 -24.16 14.31
N THR A 419 -21.73 -24.37 15.25
CA THR A 419 -22.59 -25.56 15.27
C THR A 419 -23.72 -25.49 14.24
N ARG A 420 -24.29 -24.31 13.98
CA ARG A 420 -25.28 -24.11 12.90
C ARG A 420 -24.67 -24.24 11.51
N GLY A 421 -23.50 -23.66 11.27
CA GLY A 421 -22.81 -23.73 9.98
C GLY A 421 -22.34 -25.14 9.56
N ARG A 422 -22.19 -26.08 10.51
CA ARG A 422 -21.93 -27.50 10.20
C ARG A 422 -23.20 -28.28 9.82
N GLY A 423 -24.38 -27.85 10.26
CA GLY A 423 -25.65 -28.52 9.93
C GLY A 423 -26.07 -28.34 8.47
N ASP A 424 -25.77 -27.18 7.89
CA ASP A 424 -26.14 -26.84 6.50
C ASP A 424 -25.16 -27.38 5.45
N ALA A 425 -24.01 -27.93 5.87
CA ALA A 425 -23.05 -28.61 4.99
C ALA A 425 -23.33 -30.12 4.85
N GLU A 426 -24.23 -30.68 5.67
CA GLU A 426 -24.64 -32.09 5.63
C GLU A 426 -26.07 -32.31 5.09
N SER A 427 -26.70 -31.27 4.54
CA SER A 427 -28.00 -31.32 3.83
C SER A 427 -27.85 -30.88 2.38
#